data_AF-A0AAW7DAK5-F1
#
_entry.id   AF-A0AAW7DAK5-F1
#
_cell.length_a   1.000
_cell.length_b   1.000
_cell.length_c   1.000
_cell.angle_alpha   90.00
_cell.angle_beta   90.00
_cell.angle_gamma   90.00
#
_symmetry.space_group_name_H-M   'P 1'
#
loop_
_entity.id
_entity.type
_entity.pdbx_description
1 polymer ?
#
loop_
_entity_poly.entity_id
_entity_poly.type
_entity_poly.pdbx_seq_one_letter_code
_entity_poly.pdbx_strand_id
1 'polypeptide(L)'
;MSQSDITYKEGDLVTLKTHPFTEKSTDIFIQAKAEYTPPILNIFEVLIPNEYNEETGEKDIQYQCIYYNTKTGIFEKKWFKHNELKLIKKEVIEFSESSLIEHIGKQVILKSVDLELNMRKSHLDIDKNSAQKKSHHLDFLPPPLQVIGVEENGDKKLFSKKTGKQVKPKYYFKVKWYNSIKDKFSEDIIPISAIKKVEKNENLLEIIKVGEYYSFGTISIEKKEYNDVVEIKVIYFNTYFYQVEVKSLLTQKVDFIDLKQFEEIEKFEAELFSNELLGVNELGYTRLEPVLFTLNNLYKIKYKDKFGRITDRIIYVEEILYFDEKYKKISVNEYKQKKKANTKDFCYTYLKAKCFLRNIETRHFQIDPDHIISVKNVELQPK
;
A
#
# COMPACT_ATOMS: atom_id res chain seq x y z
N MET A 1 31.59 -9.37 -27.28
CA MET A 1 31.18 -9.40 -25.87
C MET A 1 30.06 -10.42 -25.77
N SER A 2 30.37 -11.61 -25.22
CA SER A 2 29.46 -12.74 -25.13
C SER A 2 28.32 -12.43 -24.15
N GLN A 3 27.10 -12.26 -24.65
CA GLN A 3 25.89 -12.37 -23.84
C GLN A 3 25.89 -13.79 -23.27
N SER A 4 26.16 -13.91 -21.98
CA SER A 4 25.88 -15.13 -21.22
C SER A 4 24.41 -15.50 -21.43
N ASP A 5 24.15 -16.71 -21.92
CA ASP A 5 22.82 -17.28 -22.13
C ASP A 5 21.94 -17.14 -20.87
N ILE A 6 21.13 -16.08 -20.79
CA ILE A 6 20.16 -15.91 -19.69
C ILE A 6 18.99 -16.84 -19.97
N THR A 7 19.15 -18.09 -19.56
CA THR A 7 18.08 -19.08 -19.58
C THR A 7 17.16 -18.83 -18.37
N TYR A 8 15.85 -18.72 -18.60
CA TYR A 8 14.89 -18.63 -17.50
C TYR A 8 14.82 -19.95 -16.74
N LYS A 9 14.47 -19.90 -15.46
CA LYS A 9 14.37 -21.06 -14.58
C LYS A 9 12.93 -21.36 -14.19
N GLU A 10 12.73 -22.56 -13.68
CA GLU A 10 11.51 -22.92 -12.97
C GLU A 10 11.24 -21.91 -11.85
N GLY A 11 9.99 -21.46 -11.70
CA GLY A 11 9.59 -20.46 -10.70
C GLY A 11 9.83 -18.99 -11.06
N ASP A 12 10.52 -18.71 -12.17
CA ASP A 12 10.62 -17.34 -12.69
C ASP A 12 9.25 -16.84 -13.18
N LEU A 13 8.99 -15.54 -12.98
CA LEU A 13 7.83 -14.85 -13.53
C LEU A 13 8.21 -14.15 -14.82
N VAL A 14 7.55 -14.54 -15.90
CA VAL A 14 7.75 -14.00 -17.25
C VAL A 14 6.43 -13.49 -17.81
N THR A 15 6.50 -12.84 -18.95
CA THR A 15 5.30 -12.49 -19.74
C THR A 15 5.72 -12.35 -21.20
N LEU A 16 4.74 -12.20 -22.10
CA LEU A 16 5.02 -11.94 -23.51
C LEU A 16 5.70 -10.58 -23.68
N LYS A 17 6.56 -10.44 -24.69
CA LYS A 17 7.23 -9.16 -25.00
C LYS A 17 6.26 -8.00 -25.24
N THR A 18 5.05 -8.30 -25.69
CA THR A 18 3.95 -7.34 -25.91
C THR A 18 3.32 -6.80 -24.63
N HIS A 19 3.55 -7.43 -23.47
CA HIS A 19 3.09 -6.92 -22.18
C HIS A 19 3.74 -5.56 -21.87
N PRO A 20 3.11 -4.61 -21.16
CA PRO A 20 3.74 -3.34 -20.82
C PRO A 20 4.80 -3.44 -19.72
N PHE A 21 4.67 -4.39 -18.78
CA PHE A 21 5.59 -4.49 -17.64
C PHE A 21 7.02 -4.86 -18.04
N THR A 22 7.96 -4.44 -17.21
CA THR A 22 9.38 -4.81 -17.30
C THR A 22 9.90 -5.16 -15.90
N GLU A 23 11.06 -5.79 -15.80
CA GLU A 23 11.70 -6.10 -14.51
C GLU A 23 11.88 -4.87 -13.60
N LYS A 24 12.03 -3.67 -14.18
CA LYS A 24 12.22 -2.41 -13.45
C LYS A 24 10.94 -1.60 -13.26
N SER A 25 9.88 -1.91 -13.99
CA SER A 25 8.68 -1.09 -14.02
C SER A 25 7.43 -1.96 -14.15
N THR A 26 6.72 -2.08 -13.04
CA THR A 26 5.45 -2.81 -12.89
C THR A 26 4.30 -1.89 -12.46
N ASP A 27 4.56 -0.65 -12.05
CA ASP A 27 3.51 0.36 -11.76
C ASP A 27 3.18 1.16 -13.03
N ILE A 28 2.56 0.48 -14.00
CA ILE A 28 2.17 1.06 -15.29
C ILE A 28 0.64 1.01 -15.41
N PHE A 29 0.03 2.16 -15.74
CA PHE A 29 -1.39 2.23 -16.06
C PHE A 29 -1.64 1.81 -17.51
N ILE A 30 -2.48 0.80 -17.71
CA ILE A 30 -2.87 0.32 -19.03
C ILE A 30 -4.04 1.16 -19.53
N GLN A 31 -3.91 1.76 -20.71
CA GLN A 31 -4.95 2.57 -21.34
C GLN A 31 -5.57 1.87 -22.54
N ALA A 32 -6.72 2.37 -22.99
CA ALA A 32 -7.52 1.81 -24.07
C ALA A 32 -8.02 0.38 -23.79
N LYS A 33 -7.53 -0.62 -24.50
CA LYS A 33 -8.02 -2.02 -24.45
C LYS A 33 -7.15 -2.89 -23.56
N ALA A 34 -7.37 -2.79 -22.24
CA ALA A 34 -6.65 -3.60 -21.26
C ALA A 34 -6.84 -5.12 -21.45
N GLU A 35 -7.97 -5.55 -22.02
CA GLU A 35 -8.29 -6.95 -22.33
C GLU A 35 -7.30 -7.65 -23.29
N TYR A 36 -6.46 -6.89 -24.01
CA TYR A 36 -5.41 -7.44 -24.87
C TYR A 36 -4.06 -7.60 -24.15
N THR A 37 -4.01 -7.25 -22.88
CA THR A 37 -2.82 -7.42 -22.06
C THR A 37 -2.66 -8.91 -21.77
N PRO A 38 -1.53 -9.54 -22.12
CA PRO A 38 -1.32 -10.94 -21.81
C PRO A 38 -1.14 -11.16 -20.30
N PRO A 39 -1.34 -12.37 -19.78
CA PRO A 39 -1.12 -12.67 -18.36
C PRO A 39 0.36 -12.59 -17.98
N ILE A 40 0.61 -12.49 -16.68
CA ILE A 40 1.88 -12.86 -16.07
C ILE A 40 1.93 -14.39 -15.95
N LEU A 41 3.03 -14.96 -16.42
CA LEU A 41 3.26 -16.37 -16.61
C LEU A 41 4.23 -16.90 -15.55
N ASN A 42 3.93 -18.04 -14.95
CA ASN A 42 4.83 -18.74 -14.04
C ASN A 42 5.49 -19.88 -14.81
N ILE A 43 6.82 -19.86 -14.96
CA ILE A 43 7.54 -20.96 -15.61
C ILE A 43 7.55 -22.15 -14.66
N PHE A 44 7.21 -23.33 -15.16
CA PHE A 44 7.34 -24.55 -14.38
C PHE A 44 8.08 -25.68 -15.09
N GLU A 45 8.09 -25.76 -16.42
CA GLU A 45 8.97 -26.68 -17.15
C GLU A 45 9.85 -25.94 -18.16
N VAL A 46 11.05 -26.46 -18.38
CA VAL A 46 12.00 -25.95 -19.39
C VAL A 46 12.41 -27.09 -20.32
N LEU A 47 12.23 -26.90 -21.62
CA LEU A 47 12.67 -27.81 -22.67
C LEU A 47 13.85 -27.20 -23.42
N ILE A 48 15.02 -27.81 -23.27
CA ILE A 48 16.24 -27.39 -23.96
C ILE A 48 16.52 -28.41 -25.06
N PRO A 49 16.32 -28.07 -26.35
CA PRO A 49 16.60 -28.99 -27.45
C PRO A 49 18.10 -29.31 -27.54
N ASN A 50 18.42 -30.48 -28.09
CA ASN A 50 19.81 -30.87 -28.36
C ASN A 50 20.35 -30.20 -29.62
N GLU A 51 19.50 -30.08 -30.63
CA GLU A 51 19.83 -29.52 -31.94
C GLU A 51 19.77 -27.99 -31.91
N TYR A 52 20.73 -27.36 -32.58
CA TYR A 52 20.71 -25.94 -32.86
C TYR A 52 19.87 -25.72 -34.12
N ASN A 53 19.12 -24.63 -34.15
CA ASN A 53 18.40 -24.23 -35.35
C ASN A 53 19.43 -23.86 -36.43
N GLU A 54 19.35 -24.50 -37.60
CA GLU A 54 20.32 -24.37 -38.69
C GLU A 54 20.44 -22.95 -39.26
N GLU A 55 19.36 -22.15 -39.19
CA GLU A 55 19.32 -20.78 -39.70
C GLU A 55 19.87 -19.75 -38.70
N THR A 56 19.63 -19.96 -37.41
CA THR A 56 19.98 -19.00 -36.35
C THR A 56 21.24 -19.36 -35.57
N GLY A 57 21.64 -20.63 -35.59
CA GLY A 57 22.76 -21.13 -34.79
C GLY A 57 22.47 -21.17 -33.29
N GLU A 58 21.22 -20.93 -32.85
CA GLU A 58 20.80 -20.92 -31.45
C GLU A 58 19.89 -22.11 -31.10
N LYS A 59 19.78 -22.46 -29.81
CA LYS A 59 18.83 -23.48 -29.34
C LYS A 59 17.44 -22.86 -29.15
N ASP A 60 16.42 -23.47 -29.74
CA ASP A 60 15.02 -23.04 -29.58
C ASP A 60 14.46 -23.52 -28.21
N ILE A 61 14.92 -22.88 -27.13
CA ILE A 61 14.50 -23.21 -25.76
C ILE A 61 13.02 -22.86 -25.60
N GLN A 62 12.23 -23.82 -25.12
CA GLN A 62 10.81 -23.64 -24.85
C GLN A 62 10.52 -23.72 -23.35
N TYR A 63 9.54 -22.93 -22.91
CA TYR A 63 9.15 -22.82 -21.52
C TYR A 63 7.67 -23.16 -21.38
N GLN A 64 7.34 -24.11 -20.52
CA GLN A 64 5.96 -24.37 -20.16
C GLN A 64 5.58 -23.46 -19.00
N CYS A 65 4.57 -22.65 -19.24
CA CYS A 65 4.10 -21.66 -18.30
C CYS A 65 2.68 -21.96 -17.84
N ILE A 66 2.36 -21.60 -16.60
CA ILE A 66 1.03 -21.67 -16.02
C ILE A 66 0.52 -20.27 -15.63
N TYR A 67 -0.75 -20.01 -15.91
CA TYR A 67 -1.49 -18.83 -15.48
C TYR A 67 -2.95 -19.17 -15.22
N TYR A 68 -3.65 -18.32 -14.47
CA TYR A 68 -5.09 -18.49 -14.24
C TYR A 68 -5.89 -17.62 -15.21
N ASN A 69 -6.94 -18.18 -15.79
CA ASN A 69 -7.88 -17.43 -16.62
C ASN A 69 -9.20 -17.27 -15.88
N THR A 70 -9.51 -16.05 -15.44
CA THR A 70 -10.71 -15.77 -14.64
C THR A 70 -12.00 -15.96 -15.46
N LYS A 71 -11.94 -15.78 -16.78
CA LYS A 71 -13.11 -15.95 -17.67
C LYS A 71 -13.53 -17.41 -17.79
N THR A 72 -12.56 -18.33 -17.82
CA THR A 72 -12.83 -19.78 -17.91
C THR A 72 -12.84 -20.46 -16.54
N GLY A 73 -12.25 -19.81 -15.53
CA GLY A 73 -12.07 -20.33 -14.18
C GLY A 73 -11.07 -21.49 -14.09
N ILE A 74 -10.08 -21.56 -15.00
CA ILE A 74 -9.16 -22.68 -15.16
C ILE A 74 -7.70 -22.20 -15.17
N PHE A 75 -6.80 -23.04 -14.67
CA PHE A 75 -5.35 -22.88 -14.84
C PHE A 75 -4.92 -23.36 -16.23
N GLU A 76 -4.46 -22.45 -17.08
CA GLU A 76 -4.00 -22.77 -18.43
C GLU A 76 -2.49 -23.05 -18.42
N LYS A 77 -2.07 -24.11 -19.12
CA LYS A 77 -0.67 -24.53 -19.28
C LYS A 77 -0.31 -24.44 -20.76
N LYS A 78 0.68 -23.62 -21.13
CA LYS A 78 1.08 -23.41 -22.54
C LYS A 78 2.60 -23.35 -22.70
N TRP A 79 3.08 -23.82 -23.84
CA TRP A 79 4.48 -23.73 -24.24
C TRP A 79 4.73 -22.42 -24.99
N PHE A 80 5.82 -21.75 -24.65
CA PHE A 80 6.27 -20.50 -25.27
C PHE A 80 7.74 -20.59 -25.63
N LYS A 81 8.13 -19.91 -26.71
CA LYS A 81 9.54 -19.83 -27.11
C LYS A 81 10.28 -18.78 -26.31
N HIS A 82 11.59 -18.96 -26.11
CA HIS A 82 12.43 -17.99 -25.41
C HIS A 82 12.28 -16.57 -25.97
N ASN A 83 12.25 -16.44 -27.30
CA ASN A 83 12.18 -15.16 -27.99
C ASN A 83 10.81 -14.45 -27.88
N GLU A 84 9.76 -15.12 -27.40
CA GLU A 84 8.44 -14.53 -27.16
C GLU A 84 8.34 -13.91 -25.76
N LEU A 85 9.20 -14.35 -24.84
CA LEU A 85 9.12 -14.05 -23.42
C LEU A 85 10.10 -12.96 -22.99
N LYS A 86 9.74 -12.28 -21.91
CA LYS A 86 10.62 -11.42 -21.13
C LYS A 86 10.44 -11.67 -19.64
N LEU A 87 11.53 -11.53 -18.89
CA LEU A 87 11.55 -11.66 -17.44
C LEU A 87 10.90 -10.47 -16.75
N ILE A 88 10.10 -10.74 -15.73
CA ILE A 88 9.52 -9.73 -14.83
C ILE A 88 10.10 -9.85 -13.43
N LYS A 89 10.21 -11.07 -12.90
CA LYS A 89 10.74 -11.29 -11.55
C LYS A 89 11.44 -12.65 -11.50
N LYS A 90 12.63 -12.67 -10.90
CA LYS A 90 13.38 -13.91 -10.67
C LYS A 90 12.79 -14.74 -9.55
N GLU A 91 13.05 -16.04 -9.64
CA GLU A 91 12.70 -17.07 -8.69
C GLU A 91 13.07 -16.71 -7.25
N VAL A 92 12.10 -16.92 -6.35
CA VAL A 92 12.32 -17.15 -4.92
C VAL A 92 11.61 -18.46 -4.58
N ILE A 93 12.35 -19.48 -4.17
CA ILE A 93 11.78 -20.77 -3.74
C ILE A 93 11.34 -20.60 -2.29
N GLU A 94 10.04 -20.75 -2.03
CA GLU A 94 9.48 -20.62 -0.68
C GLU A 94 9.32 -21.96 0.05
N PHE A 95 9.32 -23.08 -0.66
CA PHE A 95 9.04 -24.40 -0.09
C PHE A 95 10.30 -25.26 0.04
N SER A 96 10.56 -25.76 1.24
CA SER A 96 11.58 -26.79 1.48
C SER A 96 11.00 -28.18 1.23
N GLU A 97 11.76 -29.02 0.51
CA GLU A 97 11.38 -30.41 0.21
C GLU A 97 11.03 -31.22 1.48
N SER A 98 11.72 -30.96 2.59
CA SER A 98 11.52 -31.68 3.86
C SER A 98 10.17 -31.40 4.53
N SER A 99 9.46 -30.35 4.13
CA SER A 99 8.26 -29.83 4.82
C SER A 99 6.99 -29.89 3.97
N LEU A 100 7.03 -30.50 2.77
CA LEU A 100 5.92 -30.46 1.82
C LEU A 100 4.61 -31.05 2.38
N ILE A 101 4.71 -32.13 3.14
CA ILE A 101 3.54 -32.80 3.76
C ILE A 101 2.86 -31.88 4.78
N GLU A 102 3.62 -31.05 5.50
CA GLU A 102 3.09 -30.10 6.48
C GLU A 102 2.26 -28.98 5.85
N HIS A 103 2.25 -28.88 4.51
CA HIS A 103 1.48 -27.89 3.77
C HIS A 103 0.10 -28.41 3.35
N ILE A 104 -0.21 -29.69 3.56
CA ILE A 104 -1.57 -30.22 3.36
C ILE A 104 -2.56 -29.50 4.28
N GLY A 105 -3.68 -29.06 3.72
CA GLY A 105 -4.70 -28.26 4.40
C GLY A 105 -4.41 -26.75 4.44
N LYS A 106 -3.16 -26.32 4.16
CA LYS A 106 -2.80 -24.90 4.12
C LYS A 106 -3.25 -24.24 2.81
N GLN A 107 -3.39 -22.92 2.87
CA GLN A 107 -3.72 -22.10 1.71
C GLN A 107 -2.46 -21.68 0.95
N VAL A 108 -2.56 -21.71 -0.37
CA VAL A 108 -1.52 -21.33 -1.30
C VAL A 108 -2.12 -20.58 -2.49
N ILE A 109 -1.30 -19.88 -3.27
CA ILE A 109 -1.76 -19.12 -4.43
C ILE A 109 -0.65 -19.01 -5.48
N LEU A 110 -0.97 -18.74 -6.75
CA LEU A 110 0.07 -18.55 -7.77
C LEU A 110 0.95 -17.35 -7.43
N LYS A 111 2.26 -17.44 -7.72
CA LYS A 111 3.23 -16.36 -7.50
C LYS A 111 2.91 -15.10 -8.30
N SER A 112 2.25 -15.23 -9.45
CA SER A 112 1.83 -14.09 -10.28
C SER A 112 0.80 -13.17 -9.61
N VAL A 113 0.08 -13.62 -8.58
CA VAL A 113 -1.06 -12.89 -7.99
C VAL A 113 -0.74 -11.43 -7.61
N ASP A 114 0.45 -11.13 -7.11
CA ASP A 114 0.79 -9.77 -6.66
C ASP A 114 0.91 -8.80 -7.83
N LEU A 115 1.47 -9.29 -8.94
CA LEU A 115 1.63 -8.48 -10.14
C LEU A 115 0.27 -8.31 -10.82
N GLU A 116 -0.55 -9.35 -10.83
CA GLU A 116 -1.91 -9.33 -11.38
C GLU A 116 -2.82 -8.37 -10.58
N LEU A 117 -2.80 -8.42 -9.24
CA LEU A 117 -3.57 -7.50 -8.39
C LEU A 117 -3.18 -6.04 -8.59
N ASN A 118 -1.91 -5.77 -8.82
CA ASN A 118 -1.39 -4.41 -9.00
C ASN A 118 -1.57 -3.87 -10.42
N MET A 119 -2.04 -4.67 -11.38
CA MET A 119 -2.38 -4.16 -12.70
C MET A 119 -3.57 -3.19 -12.62
N ARG A 120 -3.32 -1.95 -13.07
CA ARG A 120 -4.31 -0.89 -13.10
C ARG A 120 -4.59 -0.50 -14.54
N LYS A 121 -5.87 -0.38 -14.87
CA LYS A 121 -6.35 0.22 -16.11
C LYS A 121 -6.92 1.62 -15.85
N SER A 122 -6.72 2.52 -16.81
CA SER A 122 -7.34 3.84 -16.77
C SER A 122 -8.19 4.08 -18.01
N HIS A 123 -9.37 4.65 -17.79
CA HIS A 123 -10.31 5.04 -18.83
C HIS A 123 -10.41 6.57 -18.86
N LEU A 124 -10.37 7.14 -20.06
CA LEU A 124 -10.60 8.56 -20.25
C LEU A 124 -12.11 8.78 -20.25
N ASP A 125 -12.61 9.43 -19.20
CA ASP A 125 -14.00 9.85 -19.09
C ASP A 125 -14.11 11.23 -19.76
N ILE A 126 -14.75 11.28 -20.93
CA ILE A 126 -14.89 12.51 -21.72
C ILE A 126 -15.93 13.45 -21.08
N ASP A 127 -16.87 12.91 -20.31
CA ASP A 127 -18.07 13.63 -19.87
C ASP A 127 -17.93 14.33 -18.51
N LYS A 128 -16.84 14.09 -17.77
CA LYS A 128 -16.58 14.70 -16.46
C LYS A 128 -15.17 15.28 -16.40
N ASN A 129 -15.04 16.60 -16.58
CA ASN A 129 -13.84 17.41 -16.27
C ASN A 129 -12.55 16.58 -16.10
N SER A 130 -12.09 15.97 -17.20
CA SER A 130 -10.80 15.27 -17.39
C SER A 130 -10.29 14.35 -16.26
N ALA A 131 -11.16 13.82 -15.39
CA ALA A 131 -10.73 12.91 -14.33
C ALA A 131 -10.61 11.48 -14.87
N GLN A 132 -9.38 11.00 -15.04
CA GLN A 132 -9.13 9.60 -15.46
C GLN A 132 -9.65 8.64 -14.39
N LYS A 133 -10.66 7.82 -14.73
CA LYS A 133 -11.14 6.76 -13.84
C LYS A 133 -10.13 5.61 -13.85
N LYS A 134 -9.53 5.34 -12.70
CA LYS A 134 -8.59 4.24 -12.48
C LYS A 134 -9.33 3.05 -11.87
N SER A 135 -9.04 1.85 -12.34
CA SER A 135 -9.60 0.60 -11.81
C SER A 135 -8.58 -0.53 -11.96
N HIS A 136 -8.77 -1.64 -11.24
CA HIS A 136 -7.91 -2.81 -11.39
C HIS A 136 -8.27 -3.61 -12.66
N HIS A 137 -7.28 -4.29 -13.24
CA HIS A 137 -7.46 -5.26 -14.31
C HIS A 137 -7.27 -6.66 -13.75
N LEU A 138 -8.35 -7.42 -13.59
CA LEU A 138 -8.39 -8.67 -12.80
C LEU A 138 -8.70 -9.91 -13.66
N ASP A 139 -8.41 -9.86 -14.97
CA ASP A 139 -8.78 -10.93 -15.91
C ASP A 139 -8.00 -12.24 -15.65
N PHE A 140 -6.83 -12.16 -15.02
CA PHE A 140 -5.97 -13.32 -14.73
C PHE A 140 -5.68 -13.51 -13.24
N LEU A 141 -6.54 -12.97 -12.38
CA LEU A 141 -6.36 -13.04 -10.93
C LEU A 141 -6.69 -14.45 -10.41
N PRO A 142 -5.71 -15.22 -9.89
CA PRO A 142 -5.96 -16.55 -9.36
C PRO A 142 -6.73 -16.52 -8.03
N PRO A 143 -7.62 -17.49 -7.76
CA PRO A 143 -8.23 -17.66 -6.45
C PRO A 143 -7.23 -18.25 -5.44
N PRO A 144 -7.46 -18.09 -4.12
CA PRO A 144 -6.74 -18.85 -3.12
C PRO A 144 -7.07 -20.34 -3.25
N LEU A 145 -6.05 -21.18 -3.07
CA LEU A 145 -6.09 -22.62 -3.26
C LEU A 145 -5.85 -23.33 -1.94
N GLN A 146 -6.50 -24.46 -1.72
CA GLN A 146 -6.21 -25.34 -0.58
C GLN A 146 -5.42 -26.55 -1.07
N VAL A 147 -4.28 -26.82 -0.44
CA VAL A 147 -3.50 -28.03 -0.72
C VAL A 147 -4.22 -29.24 -0.14
N ILE A 148 -4.51 -30.23 -0.97
CA ILE A 148 -5.18 -31.48 -0.56
C ILE A 148 -4.25 -32.71 -0.65
N GLY A 149 -3.11 -32.59 -1.34
CA GLY A 149 -2.13 -33.66 -1.43
C GLY A 149 -0.81 -33.19 -2.07
N VAL A 150 0.21 -34.04 -1.98
CA VAL A 150 1.52 -33.83 -2.60
C VAL A 150 1.81 -35.01 -3.51
N GLU A 151 2.21 -34.73 -4.75
CA GLU A 151 2.61 -35.73 -5.73
C GLU A 151 4.08 -35.52 -6.09
N GLU A 152 4.89 -36.57 -5.97
CA GLU A 152 6.26 -36.57 -6.46
C GLU A 152 6.27 -37.02 -7.92
N ASN A 153 7.02 -36.30 -8.74
CA ASN A 153 7.24 -36.65 -10.12
C ASN A 153 8.22 -37.83 -10.17
N GLY A 154 7.69 -39.04 -10.33
CA GLY A 154 8.49 -40.27 -10.41
C GLY A 154 9.40 -40.36 -11.65
N ASP A 155 9.20 -39.49 -12.65
CA ASP A 155 9.98 -39.49 -13.88
C ASP A 155 11.37 -38.86 -13.67
N LYS A 156 12.34 -39.73 -13.38
CA LYS A 156 13.76 -39.43 -13.52
C LYS A 156 14.02 -38.98 -14.97
N LYS A 157 14.33 -37.68 -15.16
CA LYS A 157 14.94 -37.07 -16.37
C LYS A 157 14.77 -37.95 -17.62
N LEU A 158 13.63 -37.85 -18.31
CA LEU A 158 13.45 -38.45 -19.64
C LEU A 158 14.36 -37.72 -20.63
N PHE A 159 15.64 -38.08 -20.66
CA PHE A 159 16.54 -37.67 -21.72
C PHE A 159 16.16 -38.48 -22.97
N SER A 160 15.48 -37.83 -23.90
CA SER A 160 15.25 -38.39 -25.22
C SER A 160 16.24 -37.76 -26.18
N LYS A 161 16.98 -38.61 -26.91
CA LYS A 161 17.93 -38.16 -27.94
C LYS A 161 17.27 -37.24 -28.98
N LYS A 162 15.96 -37.37 -29.21
CA LYS A 162 15.18 -36.59 -30.18
C LYS A 162 14.62 -35.27 -29.64
N THR A 163 14.21 -35.19 -28.38
CA THR A 163 13.51 -33.99 -27.85
C THR A 163 14.38 -33.11 -26.95
N GLY A 164 15.58 -33.58 -26.57
CA GLY A 164 16.51 -32.80 -25.75
C GLY A 164 16.34 -33.03 -24.25
N LYS A 165 16.84 -32.07 -23.46
CA LYS A 165 16.79 -32.09 -22.00
C LYS A 165 15.54 -31.35 -21.52
N GLN A 166 14.61 -32.06 -20.92
CA GLN A 166 13.46 -31.49 -20.23
C GLN A 166 13.75 -31.41 -18.73
N VAL A 167 13.58 -30.21 -18.15
CA VAL A 167 13.61 -29.96 -16.71
C VAL A 167 12.16 -29.86 -16.26
N LYS A 168 11.71 -30.85 -15.50
CA LYS A 168 10.38 -30.91 -14.91
C LYS A 168 10.45 -30.64 -13.40
N PRO A 169 9.39 -30.07 -12.82
CA PRO A 169 9.21 -29.97 -11.37
C PRO A 169 9.32 -31.35 -10.73
N LYS A 170 10.02 -31.41 -9.60
CA LYS A 170 10.14 -32.63 -8.80
C LYS A 170 8.87 -32.92 -8.02
N TYR A 171 8.17 -31.89 -7.56
CA TYR A 171 6.96 -32.04 -6.75
C TYR A 171 5.83 -31.15 -7.24
N TYR A 172 4.62 -31.65 -7.05
CA TYR A 172 3.39 -30.95 -7.32
C TYR A 172 2.50 -30.96 -6.10
N PHE A 173 1.71 -29.91 -5.94
CA PHE A 173 0.57 -29.90 -5.04
C PHE A 173 -0.70 -30.23 -5.81
N LYS A 174 -1.43 -31.21 -5.30
CA LYS A 174 -2.84 -31.38 -5.65
C LYS A 174 -3.61 -30.33 -4.86
N VAL A 175 -4.31 -29.46 -5.56
CA VAL A 175 -4.99 -28.30 -4.98
C VAL A 175 -6.48 -28.31 -5.29
N LYS A 176 -7.27 -27.70 -4.42
CA LYS A 176 -8.72 -27.52 -4.56
C LYS A 176 -9.11 -26.06 -4.35
N TRP A 177 -10.06 -25.56 -5.15
CA TRP A 177 -10.62 -24.22 -4.98
C TRP A 177 -12.08 -24.17 -5.41
N TYR A 178 -12.79 -23.14 -4.96
CA TYR A 178 -14.15 -22.87 -5.44
C TYR A 178 -14.09 -22.12 -6.77
N ASN A 179 -14.66 -22.71 -7.82
CA ASN A 179 -14.72 -22.14 -9.16
C ASN A 179 -16.08 -21.48 -9.35
N SER A 180 -16.12 -20.15 -9.23
CA SER A 180 -17.35 -19.36 -9.36
C SER A 180 -17.99 -19.44 -10.74
N ILE A 181 -17.21 -19.65 -11.81
CA ILE A 181 -17.74 -19.78 -13.18
C ILE A 181 -18.53 -21.08 -13.34
N LYS A 182 -18.09 -22.15 -12.67
CA LYS A 182 -18.74 -23.48 -12.74
C LYS A 182 -19.65 -23.76 -11.54
N ASP A 183 -19.75 -22.84 -10.59
CA ASP A 183 -20.44 -22.98 -9.30
C ASP A 183 -20.13 -24.31 -8.58
N LYS A 184 -18.86 -24.71 -8.58
CA LYS A 184 -18.41 -25.97 -7.95
C LYS A 184 -16.96 -25.92 -7.55
N PHE A 185 -16.56 -26.83 -6.66
CA PHE A 185 -15.14 -27.04 -6.40
C PHE A 185 -14.44 -27.67 -7.61
N SER A 186 -13.27 -27.15 -7.94
CA SER A 186 -12.37 -27.68 -8.95
C SER A 186 -11.07 -28.14 -8.30
N GLU A 187 -10.42 -29.12 -8.91
CA GLU A 187 -9.12 -29.64 -8.50
C GLU A 187 -8.16 -29.58 -9.69
N ASP A 188 -6.87 -29.35 -9.40
CA ASP A 188 -5.78 -29.41 -10.38
C ASP A 188 -4.48 -29.77 -9.67
N ILE A 189 -3.46 -30.13 -10.44
CA ILE A 189 -2.12 -30.42 -9.99
C ILE A 189 -1.23 -29.28 -10.47
N ILE A 190 -0.64 -28.55 -9.52
CA ILE A 190 0.14 -27.35 -9.76
C ILE A 190 1.55 -27.53 -9.17
N PRO A 191 2.61 -27.19 -9.91
CA PRO A 191 3.99 -27.34 -9.45
C PRO A 191 4.30 -26.38 -8.29
N ILE A 192 5.07 -26.86 -7.32
CA ILE A 192 5.40 -26.09 -6.11
C ILE A 192 6.15 -24.78 -6.44
N SER A 193 6.87 -24.76 -7.54
CA SER A 193 7.64 -23.61 -8.03
C SER A 193 6.78 -22.45 -8.52
N ALA A 194 5.55 -22.72 -8.98
CA ALA A 194 4.61 -21.70 -9.46
C ALA A 194 3.75 -21.10 -8.35
N ILE A 195 3.86 -21.64 -7.13
CA ILE A 195 2.98 -21.34 -6.00
C ILE A 195 3.77 -20.58 -4.93
N LYS A 196 3.08 -19.74 -4.16
CA LYS A 196 3.55 -19.17 -2.90
C LYS A 196 2.59 -19.48 -1.76
N LYS A 197 3.10 -19.45 -0.53
CA LYS A 197 2.29 -19.66 0.68
C LYS A 197 1.41 -18.45 0.96
N VAL A 198 0.17 -18.69 1.38
CA VAL A 198 -0.70 -17.65 1.93
C VAL A 198 -0.51 -17.60 3.44
N GLU A 199 -0.03 -16.47 3.94
CA GLU A 199 0.07 -16.21 5.38
C GLU A 199 -1.25 -15.63 5.88
N LYS A 200 -1.85 -16.32 6.84
CA LYS A 200 -3.07 -15.88 7.50
C LYS A 200 -2.70 -15.14 8.77
N ASN A 201 -3.06 -13.86 8.83
CA ASN A 201 -2.89 -13.03 10.01
C ASN A 201 -4.20 -12.91 10.79
N GLU A 202 -4.88 -14.04 11.02
CA GLU A 202 -6.19 -14.07 11.69
C GLU A 202 -6.08 -13.51 13.12
N ASN A 203 -4.99 -13.78 13.82
CA ASN A 203 -4.73 -13.24 15.16
C ASN A 203 -4.73 -11.69 15.19
N LEU A 204 -4.25 -11.02 14.14
CA LEU A 204 -4.23 -9.56 14.07
C LEU A 204 -5.65 -8.99 13.90
N LEU A 205 -6.57 -9.73 13.27
CA LEU A 205 -7.97 -9.30 13.14
C LEU A 205 -8.72 -9.31 14.47
N GLU A 206 -8.30 -10.13 15.42
CA GLU A 206 -8.88 -10.14 16.77
C GLU A 206 -8.44 -8.91 17.58
N ILE A 207 -7.22 -8.42 17.30
CA ILE A 207 -6.61 -7.27 17.98
C ILE A 207 -7.08 -5.96 17.36
N ILE A 208 -7.22 -5.91 16.03
CA ILE A 208 -7.50 -4.68 15.28
C ILE A 208 -9.00 -4.49 15.12
N LYS A 209 -9.53 -3.40 15.67
CA LYS A 209 -10.96 -3.09 15.65
C LYS A 209 -11.23 -1.79 14.90
N VAL A 210 -12.27 -1.83 14.07
CA VAL A 210 -12.76 -0.66 13.35
C VAL A 210 -13.23 0.40 14.35
N GLY A 211 -12.82 1.65 14.12
CA GLY A 211 -13.10 2.81 14.97
C GLY A 211 -12.10 3.00 16.12
N GLU A 212 -11.19 2.05 16.35
CA GLU A 212 -10.12 2.21 17.34
C GLU A 212 -8.89 2.90 16.74
N TYR A 213 -8.02 3.38 17.64
CA TYR A 213 -6.83 4.14 17.33
C TYR A 213 -5.57 3.34 17.63
N TYR A 214 -4.58 3.48 16.76
CA TYR A 214 -3.33 2.75 16.86
C TYR A 214 -2.14 3.64 16.51
N SER A 215 -1.02 3.42 17.20
CA SER A 215 0.23 4.11 16.88
C SER A 215 0.87 3.48 15.63
N PHE A 216 0.99 4.23 14.54
CA PHE A 216 1.55 3.72 13.28
C PHE A 216 2.48 4.70 12.58
N GLY A 217 3.72 4.26 12.34
CA GLY A 217 4.72 5.06 11.66
C GLY A 217 5.23 6.25 12.49
N THR A 218 6.10 7.04 11.88
CA THR A 218 6.77 8.15 12.55
C THR A 218 6.77 9.39 11.66
N ILE A 219 6.43 10.54 12.24
CA ILE A 219 6.46 11.84 11.58
C ILE A 219 7.53 12.71 12.26
N SER A 220 8.54 13.11 11.48
CA SER A 220 9.64 13.94 11.98
C SER A 220 9.36 15.42 11.75
N ILE A 221 9.51 16.23 12.80
CA ILE A 221 9.31 17.68 12.78
C ILE A 221 10.46 18.35 13.52
N GLU A 222 11.28 19.13 12.81
CA GLU A 222 12.37 19.91 13.42
C GLU A 222 13.29 19.09 14.34
N LYS A 223 13.60 17.85 13.92
CA LYS A 223 14.42 16.86 14.64
C LYS A 223 13.73 16.16 15.82
N LYS A 224 12.45 16.43 16.10
CA LYS A 224 11.62 15.61 16.98
C LYS A 224 10.85 14.58 16.15
N GLU A 225 10.71 13.37 16.67
CA GLU A 225 9.93 12.30 16.06
C GLU A 225 8.69 12.04 16.88
N TYR A 226 7.54 12.03 16.21
CA TYR A 226 6.24 11.72 16.81
C TYR A 226 5.71 10.46 16.16
N ASN A 227 5.13 9.56 16.95
CA ASN A 227 4.35 8.47 16.38
C ASN A 227 3.05 9.06 15.81
N ASP A 228 2.71 8.71 14.57
CA ASP A 228 1.38 9.05 14.07
C ASP A 228 0.35 8.13 14.72
N VAL A 229 -0.86 8.65 14.92
CA VAL A 229 -1.97 7.86 15.42
C VAL A 229 -3.00 7.76 14.32
N VAL A 230 -3.33 6.54 13.96
CA VAL A 230 -4.23 6.24 12.87
C VAL A 230 -5.53 5.64 13.40
N GLU A 231 -6.64 6.07 12.82
CA GLU A 231 -7.96 5.51 13.07
C GLU A 231 -8.25 4.42 12.03
N ILE A 232 -8.66 3.24 12.47
CA ILE A 232 -9.07 2.17 11.56
C ILE A 232 -10.48 2.45 11.04
N LYS A 233 -10.62 2.65 9.73
CA LYS A 233 -11.92 2.92 9.11
C LYS A 233 -12.61 1.66 8.61
N VAL A 234 -11.88 0.86 7.84
CA VAL A 234 -12.43 -0.33 7.18
C VAL A 234 -11.32 -1.38 7.05
N ILE A 235 -11.69 -2.65 7.17
CA ILE A 235 -10.80 -3.78 6.87
C ILE A 235 -11.33 -4.46 5.60
N TYR A 236 -10.47 -4.55 4.58
CA TYR A 236 -10.75 -5.19 3.31
C TYR A 236 -10.03 -6.54 3.24
N PHE A 237 -10.66 -7.53 2.63
CA PHE A 237 -10.02 -8.79 2.27
C PHE A 237 -9.75 -8.82 0.76
N ASN A 238 -8.47 -8.68 0.38
CA ASN A 238 -7.99 -8.62 -1.00
C ASN A 238 -7.51 -10.00 -1.46
N THR A 239 -8.44 -10.88 -1.80
CA THR A 239 -8.23 -12.25 -2.33
C THR A 239 -7.55 -13.23 -1.37
N TYR A 240 -6.37 -12.88 -0.86
CA TYR A 240 -5.57 -13.74 0.01
C TYR A 240 -4.91 -13.00 1.19
N PHE A 241 -5.01 -11.67 1.26
CA PHE A 241 -4.50 -10.87 2.38
C PHE A 241 -5.50 -9.81 2.82
N TYR A 242 -5.33 -9.32 4.05
CA TYR A 242 -6.13 -8.23 4.59
C TYR A 242 -5.41 -6.90 4.42
N GLN A 243 -6.16 -5.88 4.04
CA GLN A 243 -5.71 -4.51 3.93
C GLN A 243 -6.62 -3.62 4.78
N VAL A 244 -6.03 -2.66 5.46
CA VAL A 244 -6.73 -1.78 6.38
C VAL A 244 -6.69 -0.37 5.83
N GLU A 245 -7.87 0.23 5.67
CA GLU A 245 -8.00 1.65 5.42
C GLU A 245 -7.91 2.39 6.74
N VAL A 246 -6.90 3.25 6.82
CA VAL A 246 -6.64 4.03 8.01
C VAL A 246 -6.74 5.51 7.70
N LYS A 247 -7.10 6.28 8.71
CA LYS A 247 -7.08 7.74 8.66
C LYS A 247 -6.08 8.27 9.68
N SER A 248 -5.03 8.91 9.20
CA SER A 248 -4.06 9.62 10.06
C SER A 248 -4.77 10.74 10.81
N LEU A 249 -4.64 10.78 12.14
CA LEU A 249 -5.21 11.85 12.94
C LEU A 249 -4.43 13.14 12.77
N LEU A 250 -3.12 13.08 12.59
CA LEU A 250 -2.27 14.24 12.36
C LEU A 250 -2.56 14.88 11.00
N THR A 251 -2.43 14.11 9.92
CA THR A 251 -2.51 14.63 8.55
C THR A 251 -3.92 14.66 7.98
N GLN A 252 -4.87 13.94 8.60
CA GLN A 252 -6.23 13.71 8.09
C GLN A 252 -6.27 12.98 6.73
N LYS A 253 -5.14 12.44 6.27
CA LYS A 253 -5.06 11.62 5.05
C LYS A 253 -5.58 10.23 5.31
N VAL A 254 -6.17 9.65 4.28
CA VAL A 254 -6.60 8.25 4.26
C VAL A 254 -5.57 7.47 3.45
N ASP A 255 -5.07 6.40 4.04
CA ASP A 255 -4.08 5.50 3.44
C ASP A 255 -4.54 4.05 3.59
N PHE A 256 -3.97 3.16 2.78
CA PHE A 256 -4.24 1.73 2.81
C PHE A 256 -2.96 0.99 3.19
N ILE A 257 -3.02 0.20 4.25
CA ILE A 257 -1.87 -0.49 4.82
C ILE A 257 -2.17 -1.98 4.88
N ASP A 258 -1.21 -2.82 4.53
CA ASP A 258 -1.36 -4.27 4.68
C ASP A 258 -1.38 -4.65 6.15
N LEU A 259 -2.30 -5.55 6.54
CA LEU A 259 -2.47 -5.97 7.93
C LEU A 259 -1.16 -6.52 8.55
N LYS A 260 -0.28 -7.12 7.75
CA LYS A 260 1.06 -7.58 8.15
C LYS A 260 1.92 -6.48 8.76
N GLN A 261 1.74 -5.23 8.35
CA GLN A 261 2.49 -4.11 8.90
C GLN A 261 2.04 -3.73 10.31
N PHE A 262 0.99 -4.39 10.83
CA PHE A 262 0.47 -4.19 12.19
C PHE A 262 1.03 -5.16 13.24
N GLU A 263 2.01 -6.00 12.90
CA GLU A 263 2.55 -7.02 13.82
C GLU A 263 3.18 -6.43 15.11
N GLU A 264 3.66 -5.19 15.07
CA GLU A 264 4.32 -4.52 16.21
C GLU A 264 3.56 -3.29 16.72
N ILE A 265 2.27 -3.17 16.40
CA ILE A 265 1.51 -1.96 16.70
C ILE A 265 0.83 -2.04 18.06
N GLU A 266 0.98 -0.97 18.82
CA GLU A 266 0.29 -0.78 20.10
C GLU A 266 -1.03 -0.04 19.89
N LYS A 267 -2.08 -0.59 20.52
CA LYS A 267 -3.36 0.11 20.66
C LYS A 267 -3.13 1.41 21.42
N PHE A 268 -3.63 2.51 20.87
CA PHE A 268 -3.51 3.81 21.48
C PHE A 268 -4.71 4.04 22.41
N GLU A 269 -4.51 3.86 23.72
CA GLU A 269 -5.57 3.97 24.74
C GLU A 269 -5.65 5.36 25.42
N ALA A 270 -4.71 6.26 25.15
CA ALA A 270 -4.68 7.58 25.76
C ALA A 270 -5.71 8.53 25.13
N GLU A 271 -6.21 9.48 25.93
CA GLU A 271 -6.93 10.64 25.40
C GLU A 271 -5.98 11.47 24.54
N LEU A 272 -6.07 11.31 23.22
CA LEU A 272 -5.19 11.99 22.26
C LEU A 272 -5.22 13.52 22.41
N PHE A 273 -6.37 14.04 22.85
CA PHE A 273 -6.61 15.45 23.01
C PHE A 273 -6.96 15.73 24.45
N SER A 274 -6.28 16.71 25.06
CA SER A 274 -6.67 17.21 26.36
C SER A 274 -8.13 17.69 26.35
N ASN A 275 -8.66 17.91 27.55
CA ASN A 275 -9.84 18.76 27.72
C ASN A 275 -9.70 20.07 26.94
N GLU A 276 -10.83 20.58 26.48
CA GLU A 276 -10.90 21.81 25.70
C GLU A 276 -10.35 22.98 26.52
N LEU A 277 -9.17 23.47 26.13
CA LEU A 277 -8.52 24.59 26.79
C LEU A 277 -9.30 25.89 26.54
N LEU A 278 -9.98 25.95 25.39
CA LEU A 278 -10.78 27.06 24.92
C LEU A 278 -11.87 26.56 23.98
N GLY A 279 -13.10 27.07 24.15
CA GLY A 279 -14.27 26.76 23.34
C GLY A 279 -15.44 27.69 23.68
N VAL A 280 -16.49 27.67 22.85
CA VAL A 280 -17.77 28.32 23.18
C VAL A 280 -18.49 27.41 24.16
N ASN A 281 -18.53 27.78 25.44
CA ASN A 281 -19.34 27.07 26.44
C ASN A 281 -20.69 27.80 26.63
N GLU A 282 -21.65 27.15 27.29
CA GLU A 282 -23.00 27.68 27.52
C GLU A 282 -23.02 29.02 28.31
N LEU A 283 -21.88 29.42 28.87
CA LEU A 283 -21.71 30.61 29.73
C LEU A 283 -20.95 31.77 29.06
N GLY A 284 -20.46 31.62 27.82
CA GLY A 284 -19.80 32.68 27.05
C GLY A 284 -18.48 32.28 26.36
N TYR A 285 -17.77 33.27 25.82
CA TYR A 285 -16.47 33.04 25.18
C TYR A 285 -15.34 33.19 26.20
N THR A 286 -14.54 32.13 26.43
CA THR A 286 -13.25 32.27 27.11
C THR A 286 -12.30 33.03 26.19
N ARG A 287 -11.79 34.18 26.62
CA ARG A 287 -10.91 35.02 25.78
C ARG A 287 -9.61 34.28 25.47
N LEU A 288 -9.29 34.15 24.19
CA LEU A 288 -8.00 33.62 23.72
C LEU A 288 -6.84 34.51 24.18
N GLU A 289 -5.91 33.92 24.91
CA GLU A 289 -4.64 34.56 25.28
C GLU A 289 -3.45 33.81 24.68
N PRO A 290 -2.42 34.52 24.20
CA PRO A 290 -1.24 33.88 23.60
C PRO A 290 -0.50 32.92 24.54
N VAL A 291 -0.62 33.13 25.87
CA VAL A 291 -0.01 32.30 26.91
C VAL A 291 -0.48 30.84 26.91
N LEU A 292 -1.60 30.55 26.24
CA LEU A 292 -2.16 29.20 26.14
C LEU A 292 -1.35 28.30 25.18
N PHE A 293 -0.55 28.91 24.30
CA PHE A 293 0.31 28.19 23.38
C PHE A 293 1.73 28.11 23.93
N THR A 294 2.25 26.89 24.04
CA THR A 294 3.63 26.61 24.37
C THR A 294 4.38 26.33 23.06
N LEU A 295 5.58 26.91 22.93
CA LEU A 295 6.42 26.66 21.76
C LEU A 295 6.82 25.18 21.70
N ASN A 296 6.99 24.67 20.48
CA ASN A 296 7.40 23.30 20.21
C ASN A 296 6.42 22.21 20.69
N ASN A 297 5.15 22.57 20.84
CA ASN A 297 4.05 21.67 21.20
C ASN A 297 2.99 21.59 20.08
N LEU A 298 2.22 20.51 20.12
CA LEU A 298 1.13 20.22 19.19
C LEU A 298 -0.22 20.64 19.77
N TYR A 299 -1.03 21.26 18.92
CA TYR A 299 -2.38 21.72 19.27
C TYR A 299 -3.37 21.33 18.18
N LYS A 300 -4.55 20.84 18.59
CA LYS A 300 -5.72 20.76 17.73
C LYS A 300 -6.53 22.03 17.86
N ILE A 301 -6.73 22.73 16.75
CA ILE A 301 -7.50 23.97 16.68
C ILE A 301 -8.69 23.82 15.73
N LYS A 302 -9.84 24.41 16.08
CA LYS A 302 -10.89 24.74 15.10
C LYS A 302 -10.63 26.14 14.59
N TYR A 303 -10.32 26.27 13.30
CA TYR A 303 -9.93 27.53 12.69
C TYR A 303 -10.91 27.96 11.60
N LYS A 304 -11.44 29.18 11.72
CA LYS A 304 -12.23 29.87 10.70
C LYS A 304 -11.29 30.66 9.79
N ASP A 305 -11.29 30.35 8.50
CA ASP A 305 -10.49 31.08 7.53
C ASP A 305 -11.14 32.42 7.11
N LYS A 306 -10.42 33.19 6.27
CA LYS A 306 -10.89 34.47 5.73
C LYS A 306 -12.16 34.36 4.89
N PHE A 307 -12.51 33.16 4.42
CA PHE A 307 -13.73 32.86 3.66
C PHE A 307 -14.86 32.33 4.56
N GLY A 308 -14.66 32.32 5.88
CA GLY A 308 -15.62 31.84 6.86
C GLY A 308 -15.68 30.31 7.00
N ARG A 309 -14.79 29.56 6.33
CA ARG A 309 -14.80 28.09 6.41
C ARG A 309 -14.11 27.64 7.69
N ILE A 310 -14.82 26.81 8.47
CA ILE A 310 -14.31 26.25 9.71
C ILE A 310 -13.63 24.91 9.40
N THR A 311 -12.42 24.73 9.93
CA THR A 311 -11.60 23.54 9.70
C THR A 311 -10.95 23.08 11.00
N ASP A 312 -10.95 21.78 11.26
CA ASP A 312 -10.12 21.16 12.29
C ASP A 312 -8.68 21.03 11.77
N ARG A 313 -7.70 21.48 12.57
CA ARG A 313 -6.28 21.46 12.19
C ARG A 313 -5.44 21.03 13.37
N ILE A 314 -4.41 20.24 13.11
CA ILE A 314 -3.32 20.04 14.06
C ILE A 314 -2.15 20.91 13.61
N ILE A 315 -1.60 21.66 14.57
CA ILE A 315 -0.52 22.61 14.34
C ILE A 315 0.63 22.37 15.32
N TYR A 316 1.86 22.52 14.85
CA TYR A 316 3.07 22.57 15.68
C TYR A 316 3.51 24.02 15.80
N VAL A 317 3.48 24.59 17.01
CA VAL A 317 3.74 26.03 17.22
C VAL A 317 5.25 26.29 17.23
N GLU A 318 5.74 27.06 16.25
CA GLU A 318 7.15 27.45 16.15
C GLU A 318 7.41 28.77 16.88
N GLU A 319 6.56 29.76 16.66
CA GLU A 319 6.76 31.13 17.16
C GLU A 319 5.41 31.83 17.37
N ILE A 320 5.34 32.69 18.39
CA ILE A 320 4.23 33.60 18.60
C ILE A 320 4.67 35.00 18.17
N LEU A 321 3.97 35.57 17.20
CA LEU A 321 4.29 36.86 16.58
C LEU A 321 3.30 37.93 17.05
N TYR A 322 3.83 39.12 17.35
CA TYR A 322 3.05 40.28 17.79
C TYR A 322 3.27 41.42 16.79
N PHE A 323 2.18 42.08 16.40
CA PHE A 323 2.22 43.20 15.48
C PHE A 323 1.42 44.38 16.03
N ASP A 324 1.86 45.59 15.73
CA ASP A 324 1.07 46.78 15.96
C ASP A 324 0.00 47.00 14.87
N GLU A 325 -0.79 48.06 15.01
CA GLU A 325 -1.83 48.46 14.06
C GLU A 325 -1.33 48.68 12.62
N LYS A 326 -0.03 48.97 12.44
CA LYS A 326 0.63 49.17 11.15
C LYS A 326 1.28 47.89 10.62
N TYR A 327 1.00 46.75 11.24
CA TYR A 327 1.61 45.44 10.93
C TYR A 327 3.13 45.43 11.05
N LYS A 328 3.71 46.29 11.91
CA LYS A 328 5.12 46.20 12.27
C LYS A 328 5.30 45.17 13.38
N LYS A 329 6.22 44.22 13.20
CA LYS A 329 6.55 43.22 14.23
C LYS A 329 7.09 43.96 15.46
N ILE A 330 6.51 43.67 16.63
CA ILE A 330 6.89 44.25 17.93
C ILE A 330 7.31 43.15 18.90
N SER A 331 8.05 43.52 19.93
CA SER A 331 8.46 42.61 21.00
C SER A 331 7.29 42.28 21.95
N VAL A 332 7.42 41.17 22.69
CA VAL A 332 6.46 40.77 23.72
C VAL A 332 6.29 41.85 24.80
N ASN A 333 7.37 42.56 25.16
CA ASN A 333 7.34 43.60 26.18
C ASN A 333 6.58 44.84 25.70
N GLU A 334 6.81 45.28 24.45
CA GLU A 334 6.06 46.37 23.83
C GLU A 334 4.58 46.01 23.70
N TYR A 335 4.26 44.77 23.31
CA TYR A 335 2.88 44.28 23.27
C TYR A 335 2.21 44.35 24.66
N LYS A 336 2.89 43.87 25.72
CA LYS A 336 2.36 43.92 27.09
C LYS A 336 2.16 45.37 27.58
N GLN A 337 3.05 46.29 27.23
CA GLN A 337 2.92 47.71 27.58
C GLN A 337 1.73 48.36 26.88
N LYS A 338 1.59 48.14 25.56
CA LYS A 338 0.45 48.65 24.78
C LYS A 338 -0.90 48.08 25.26
N LYS A 339 -0.97 46.78 25.57
CA LYS A 339 -2.18 46.14 26.13
C LYS A 339 -2.57 46.72 27.50
N LYS A 340 -1.60 47.06 28.36
CA LYS A 340 -1.84 47.69 29.67
C LYS A 340 -2.28 49.15 29.57
N ALA A 341 -1.82 49.87 28.54
CA ALA A 341 -2.18 51.27 28.33
C ALA A 341 -3.66 51.47 27.95
N ASN A 342 -4.42 50.39 27.69
CA ASN A 342 -5.85 50.40 27.34
C ASN A 342 -6.18 51.35 26.17
N THR A 343 -5.18 51.71 25.37
CA THR A 343 -5.43 52.41 24.10
C THR A 343 -6.15 51.40 23.20
N LYS A 344 -7.16 51.86 22.46
CA LYS A 344 -7.90 51.05 21.48
C LYS A 344 -7.02 50.56 20.31
N ASP A 345 -5.70 50.65 20.43
CA ASP A 345 -4.72 50.27 19.44
C ASP A 345 -4.70 48.74 19.36
N PHE A 346 -5.40 48.22 18.35
CA PHE A 346 -5.50 46.79 18.08
C PHE A 346 -4.09 46.24 17.77
N CYS A 347 -3.52 45.51 18.72
CA CYS A 347 -2.33 44.71 18.47
C CYS A 347 -2.76 43.34 17.94
N TYR A 348 -2.23 42.93 16.79
CA TYR A 348 -2.52 41.61 16.21
C TYR A 348 -1.56 40.57 16.77
N THR A 349 -2.06 39.38 17.07
CA THR A 349 -1.23 38.25 17.47
C THR A 349 -1.42 37.10 16.49
N TYR A 350 -0.31 36.50 16.05
CA TYR A 350 -0.31 35.36 15.15
C TYR A 350 0.53 34.22 15.71
N LEU A 351 0.11 32.98 15.44
CA LEU A 351 0.96 31.79 15.57
C LEU A 351 1.61 31.53 14.24
N LYS A 352 2.94 31.48 14.22
CA LYS A 352 3.68 30.82 13.14
C LYS A 352 3.80 29.35 13.52
N ALA A 353 3.18 28.48 12.74
CA ALA A 353 3.07 27.06 13.06
C ALA A 353 3.09 26.18 11.81
N LYS A 354 3.62 24.97 11.93
CA LYS A 354 3.51 23.95 10.87
C LYS A 354 2.14 23.31 10.90
N CYS A 355 1.47 23.28 9.75
CA CYS A 355 0.10 22.78 9.63
C CYS A 355 0.09 21.39 8.98
N PHE A 356 -0.34 20.36 9.71
CA PHE A 356 -0.34 18.99 9.19
C PHE A 356 -1.34 18.78 8.05
N LEU A 357 -2.48 19.48 8.08
CA LEU A 357 -3.46 19.50 6.99
C LEU A 357 -2.87 20.05 5.66
N ARG A 358 -1.74 20.75 5.72
CA ARG A 358 -1.04 21.35 4.57
C ARG A 358 0.37 20.78 4.43
N ASN A 359 0.54 19.46 4.63
CA ASN A 359 1.80 18.76 4.47
C ASN A 359 2.96 19.36 5.31
N ILE A 360 2.67 19.75 6.56
CA ILE A 360 3.67 20.26 7.51
C ILE A 360 4.27 21.61 7.04
N GLU A 361 3.62 22.31 6.11
CA GLU A 361 4.03 23.66 5.71
C GLU A 361 3.79 24.70 6.81
N THR A 362 4.71 25.64 6.94
CA THR A 362 4.57 26.80 7.84
C THR A 362 3.40 27.68 7.38
N ARG A 363 2.56 28.05 8.35
CA ARG A 363 1.40 28.93 8.19
C ARG A 363 1.30 29.89 9.37
N HIS A 364 0.56 30.97 9.15
CA HIS A 364 0.29 31.98 10.15
C HIS A 364 -1.19 31.95 10.52
N PHE A 365 -1.50 31.75 11.80
CA PHE A 365 -2.86 31.68 12.33
C PHE A 365 -3.12 32.87 13.22
N GLN A 366 -4.18 33.63 12.95
CA GLN A 366 -4.53 34.78 13.79
C GLN A 366 -5.11 34.29 15.11
N ILE A 367 -4.59 34.81 16.23
CA ILE A 367 -5.08 34.49 17.57
C ILE A 367 -6.13 35.53 17.96
N ASP A 368 -7.38 35.23 17.61
CA ASP A 368 -8.54 35.96 18.11
C ASP A 368 -9.78 35.03 18.13
N PRO A 369 -10.86 35.43 18.84
CA PRO A 369 -12.08 34.62 18.95
C PRO A 369 -12.83 34.39 17.65
N ASP A 370 -12.61 35.22 16.61
CA ASP A 370 -13.28 35.07 15.31
C ASP A 370 -12.60 34.00 14.45
N HIS A 371 -11.30 33.78 14.66
CA HIS A 371 -10.49 32.85 13.87
C HIS A 371 -10.24 31.52 14.60
N ILE A 372 -9.78 31.52 15.85
CA ILE A 372 -9.59 30.29 16.62
C ILE A 372 -10.82 30.08 17.49
N ILE A 373 -11.60 29.05 17.18
CA ILE A 373 -12.87 28.77 17.85
C ILE A 373 -12.66 27.86 19.07
N SER A 374 -11.76 26.89 18.94
CA SER A 374 -11.41 25.98 20.02
C SER A 374 -9.97 25.53 19.97
N VAL A 375 -9.41 25.15 21.12
CA VAL A 375 -8.03 24.64 21.27
C VAL A 375 -7.98 23.44 22.21
N LYS A 376 -7.26 22.39 21.81
CA LYS A 376 -6.89 21.25 22.64
C LYS A 376 -5.39 20.98 22.51
N ASN A 377 -4.71 20.62 23.60
CA ASN A 377 -3.37 20.05 23.50
C ASN A 377 -3.47 18.68 22.82
N VAL A 378 -2.46 18.34 22.02
CA VAL A 378 -2.30 16.98 21.50
C VAL A 378 -1.18 16.31 22.28
N GLU A 379 -1.51 15.24 22.98
CA GLU A 379 -0.55 14.44 23.75
C GLU A 379 -0.14 13.24 22.90
N LEU A 380 0.87 13.44 22.07
CA LEU A 380 1.58 12.36 21.41
C LEU A 380 2.85 12.06 22.20
N GLN A 381 3.02 10.80 22.60
CA GLN A 381 4.26 10.35 23.22
C GLN A 381 5.37 10.45 22.16
N PRO A 382 6.45 11.23 22.41
CA PRO A 382 7.66 11.14 21.59
C PRO A 382 8.24 9.72 21.75
N LYS A 383 8.84 9.21 20.67
CA LYS A 383 9.44 7.87 20.67
C LYS A 383 10.66 7.79 21.60
#